data_AF-A0A662XER7-F1
#
_entry.id   AF-A0A662XER7-F1
#
_cell.length_a   1.000
_cell.length_b   1.000
_cell.length_c   1.000
_cell.angle_alpha   90.00
_cell.angle_beta   90.00
_cell.angle_gamma   90.00
#
_symmetry.space_group_name_H-M   'P 1'
#
loop_
_entity.id
_entity.type
_entity.pdbx_description
1 polymer ?
#
loop_
_entity_poly.entity_id
_entity_poly.type
_entity_poly.pdbx_seq_one_letter_code
_entity_poly.pdbx_strand_id
1 'polypeptide(L)'
;VDLPDEELKAFWLGKGLPTDALTGDFSKLPMKLCIGDELCCGEMLANGSMIETSDAVEKLTGRKPLHFQQTLLKYKEFFPKPE
;
A
#
# COMPACT_ATOMS: atom_id res chain seq x y z
N VAL A 1 -12.19 8.84 -5.33
CA VAL A 1 -12.12 9.23 -6.75
C VAL A 1 -12.61 8.01 -7.51
N ASP A 2 -13.60 8.17 -8.39
CA ASP A 2 -14.07 7.06 -9.21
C ASP A 2 -13.19 7.05 -10.47
N LEU A 3 -12.15 6.22 -10.46
CA LEU A 3 -11.12 6.14 -11.50
C LEU A 3 -11.05 4.70 -11.99
N PRO A 4 -11.16 4.42 -13.31
CA PRO A 4 -11.03 3.06 -13.82
C PRO A 4 -9.68 2.43 -13.48
N ASP A 5 -9.66 1.11 -13.29
CA ASP A 5 -8.44 0.37 -12.91
C ASP A 5 -7.25 0.64 -13.84
N GLU A 6 -7.49 0.73 -15.15
CA GLU A 6 -6.43 1.02 -16.13
C GLU A 6 -5.87 2.44 -16.00
N GLU A 7 -6.71 3.42 -15.64
CA GLU A 7 -6.26 4.80 -15.41
C GLU A 7 -5.48 4.92 -14.10
N LEU A 8 -5.96 4.24 -13.04
CA LEU A 8 -5.24 4.16 -11.76
C LEU A 8 -3.88 3.50 -11.94
N LYS A 9 -3.83 2.42 -12.72
CA LYS A 9 -2.61 1.72 -13.08
C LYS A 9 -1.63 2.63 -13.82
N ALA A 10 -2.08 3.30 -14.87
CA ALA A 10 -1.25 4.23 -15.63
C ALA A 10 -0.71 5.36 -14.74
N PHE A 11 -1.53 5.90 -13.84
CA PHE A 11 -1.13 6.93 -12.88
C PHE A 11 0.04 6.49 -12.00
N TRP A 12 -0.03 5.30 -11.40
CA TRP A 12 1.02 4.81 -10.50
C TRP A 12 2.29 4.37 -11.20
N LEU A 13 2.16 3.76 -12.38
CA LEU A 13 3.30 3.45 -13.24
C LEU A 13 4.04 4.74 -13.64
N GLY A 14 3.31 5.81 -13.98
CA GLY A 14 3.87 7.13 -14.27
C GLY A 14 4.60 7.77 -13.08
N LYS A 15 4.30 7.34 -11.85
CA LYS A 15 4.99 7.74 -10.61
C LYS A 15 6.14 6.81 -10.21
N GLY A 16 6.45 5.81 -11.03
CA GLY A 16 7.56 4.89 -10.81
C GLY A 16 7.25 3.70 -9.93
N LEU A 17 5.96 3.35 -9.73
CA LEU A 17 5.59 2.11 -9.06
C LEU A 17 6.05 0.90 -9.92
N PRO A 18 6.81 -0.06 -9.37
CA PRO A 18 7.24 -1.22 -10.13
C PRO A 18 6.09 -2.15 -10.53
N THR A 19 6.26 -2.87 -11.64
CA THR A 19 5.30 -3.92 -12.06
C THR A 19 5.55 -5.26 -11.39
N ASP A 20 6.77 -5.50 -10.91
CA ASP A 20 7.21 -6.77 -10.35
C ASP A 20 7.58 -6.63 -8.87
N ALA A 21 7.01 -7.49 -8.04
CA ALA A 21 7.22 -7.46 -6.59
C ALA A 21 8.61 -7.97 -6.17
N LEU A 22 9.25 -8.83 -6.98
CA LEU A 22 10.50 -9.50 -6.62
C LEU A 22 11.74 -8.70 -7.01
N THR A 23 11.65 -7.91 -8.08
CA THR A 23 12.79 -7.25 -8.73
C THR A 23 12.60 -5.74 -8.93
N GLY A 24 11.45 -5.20 -8.53
CA GLY A 24 11.18 -3.77 -8.59
C GLY A 24 12.14 -2.91 -7.76
N ASP A 25 12.44 -1.70 -8.22
CA ASP A 25 13.15 -0.70 -7.42
C ASP A 25 12.18 -0.01 -6.45
N PHE A 26 12.28 -0.37 -5.17
CA PHE A 26 11.47 0.23 -4.10
C PHE A 26 12.26 1.23 -3.25
N SER A 27 13.50 1.59 -3.64
CA SER A 27 14.37 2.45 -2.83
C SER A 27 13.77 3.82 -2.52
N LYS A 28 12.82 4.27 -3.34
CA LYS A 28 12.14 5.57 -3.23
C LYS A 28 10.69 5.47 -2.76
N LEU A 29 10.21 4.27 -2.40
CA LEU A 29 8.83 4.06 -2.01
C LEU A 29 8.73 3.71 -0.51
N PRO A 30 7.79 4.31 0.24
CA PRO A 30 7.62 4.02 1.66
C PRO A 30 7.12 2.59 1.92
N MET A 31 6.54 1.95 0.90
CA MET A 31 5.99 0.60 0.95
C MET A 31 6.40 -0.16 -0.31
N LYS A 32 6.78 -1.43 -0.14
CA LYS A 32 7.21 -2.31 -1.23
C LYS A 32 6.02 -3.01 -1.88
N LEU A 33 5.09 -2.24 -2.43
CA LEU A 33 3.97 -2.77 -3.21
C LEU A 33 4.27 -2.55 -4.68
N CYS A 34 4.12 -3.58 -5.51
CA CYS A 34 4.09 -3.43 -6.95
C CYS A 34 2.66 -3.13 -7.41
N ILE A 35 2.48 -2.86 -8.70
CA ILE A 35 1.16 -2.59 -9.26
C ILE A 35 0.18 -3.76 -9.10
N GLY A 36 0.69 -4.99 -9.13
CA GLY A 36 -0.12 -6.20 -8.91
C GLY A 36 -0.67 -6.26 -7.49
N ASP A 37 0.15 -5.86 -6.50
CA ASP A 37 -0.27 -5.82 -5.10
C ASP A 37 -1.37 -4.77 -4.90
N GLU A 38 -1.25 -3.60 -5.53
CA GLU A 38 -2.25 -2.54 -5.41
C GLU A 38 -3.61 -2.96 -5.95
N LEU A 39 -3.66 -3.54 -7.16
CA LEU A 39 -4.90 -4.02 -7.77
C LEU A 39 -5.54 -5.14 -6.95
N CYS A 40 -4.74 -6.11 -6.48
CA CYS A 40 -5.22 -7.18 -5.63
C CYS A 40 -5.80 -6.64 -4.30
N CYS A 41 -5.12 -5.69 -3.67
CA CYS A 41 -5.62 -5.05 -2.45
C CYS A 41 -6.96 -4.31 -2.70
N GLY A 42 -7.09 -3.64 -3.83
CA GLY A 42 -8.34 -2.99 -4.26
C GLY A 42 -9.49 -4.00 -4.39
N GLU A 43 -9.25 -5.12 -5.06
CA GLU A 43 -10.23 -6.21 -5.22
C GLU A 43 -10.65 -6.81 -3.87
N MET A 44 -9.70 -7.08 -2.97
CA MET A 44 -9.98 -7.61 -1.62
C MET A 44 -10.81 -6.65 -0.76
N LEU A 45 -10.65 -5.34 -0.93
CA LEU A 45 -11.50 -4.36 -0.27
C LEU A 45 -12.90 -4.34 -0.88
N ALA A 46 -12.99 -4.31 -2.21
CA ALA A 46 -14.25 -4.23 -2.94
C ALA A 46 -15.15 -5.46 -2.71
N ASN A 47 -14.54 -6.64 -2.59
CA ASN A 47 -15.27 -7.89 -2.34
C ASN A 47 -15.57 -8.16 -0.85
N GLY A 48 -15.19 -7.25 0.05
CA GLY A 48 -15.47 -7.35 1.48
C GLY A 48 -14.56 -8.29 2.26
N SER A 49 -13.49 -8.83 1.66
CA SER A 49 -12.56 -9.75 2.34
C SER A 49 -11.81 -9.11 3.52
N MET A 50 -11.79 -7.78 3.60
CA MET A 50 -11.08 -6.99 4.62
C MET A 50 -12.02 -6.36 5.66
N ILE A 51 -13.31 -6.77 5.72
CA ILE A 51 -14.31 -6.15 6.61
C ILE A 51 -14.09 -6.45 8.09
N GLU A 52 -13.55 -7.63 8.39
CA GLU A 52 -13.25 -8.08 9.75
C GLU A 52 -11.77 -7.91 10.08
N THR A 53 -11.47 -7.36 11.25
CA THR A 53 -10.09 -7.25 11.76
C THR A 53 -9.81 -8.32 12.81
N SER A 54 -8.56 -8.77 12.91
CA SER A 54 -8.12 -9.73 13.93
C SER A 54 -6.94 -9.21 14.77
N ASP A 55 -6.71 -9.83 15.92
CA ASP A 55 -5.58 -9.60 16.82
C ASP A 55 -4.34 -10.46 16.47
N ALA A 56 -4.27 -10.98 15.23
CA ALA A 56 -3.23 -11.91 14.81
C ALA A 56 -1.81 -11.35 15.02
N VAL A 57 -1.58 -10.06 14.76
CA VAL A 57 -0.28 -9.41 14.98
C VAL A 57 0.13 -9.47 16.44
N GLU A 58 -0.79 -9.18 17.36
CA GLU A 58 -0.54 -9.21 18.79
C GLU A 58 -0.30 -10.65 19.28
N LYS A 59 -1.10 -11.61 18.82
CA LYS A 59 -0.93 -13.03 19.15
C LYS A 59 0.39 -13.62 18.65
N LEU A 60 0.85 -13.24 17.46
CA LEU A 60 2.07 -13.77 16.86
C LEU A 60 3.35 -13.09 17.36
N THR A 61 3.27 -11.80 17.71
CA THR A 61 4.47 -10.99 18.00
C THR A 61 4.56 -10.48 19.44
N GLY A 62 3.48 -10.60 20.22
CA GLY A 62 3.35 -10.00 21.55
C GLY A 62 3.28 -8.48 21.55
N ARG A 63 3.15 -7.85 20.37
CA ARG A 63 3.09 -6.39 20.20
C ARG A 63 1.83 -5.99 19.47
N LYS A 64 1.20 -4.90 19.90
CA LYS A 64 0.07 -4.33 19.18
C LYS A 64 0.52 -3.81 17.80
N PRO A 65 -0.30 -3.99 16.75
CA PRO A 65 -0.03 -3.37 15.47
C PRO A 65 -0.02 -1.85 15.62
N LEU A 66 0.83 -1.18 14.82
CA LEU A 66 0.85 0.28 14.77
C LEU A 66 -0.44 0.78 14.13
N HIS A 67 -0.94 1.89 14.66
CA HIS A 67 -2.08 2.58 14.05
C HIS A 67 -1.63 3.28 12.75
N PHE A 68 -2.48 3.33 11.72
CA PHE A 68 -2.08 3.82 10.40
C PHE A 68 -1.49 5.25 10.43
N GLN A 69 -1.98 6.16 11.27
CA GLN A 69 -1.44 7.52 11.42
C GLN A 69 0.01 7.50 11.93
N GLN A 70 0.35 6.57 12.83
CA GLN A 70 1.73 6.43 13.31
C GLN A 70 2.64 5.98 12.18
N THR A 71 2.16 5.07 11.32
CA THR A 71 2.86 4.64 10.11
C THR A 71 3.05 5.82 9.15
N LEU A 72 2.00 6.62 8.89
CA LEU A 72 2.10 7.81 8.04
C LEU A 72 3.16 8.81 8.56
N LEU A 73 3.18 9.07 9.86
CA LEU A 73 4.17 9.97 10.47
C LEU A 73 5.60 9.39 10.39
N LYS A 74 5.75 8.08 10.57
CA LYS A 74 7.05 7.40 10.47
C LYS A 74 7.66 7.53 9.07
N TYR A 75 6.84 7.46 8.02
CA TYR A 75 7.29 7.52 6.63
C TYR A 75 7.11 8.89 5.98
N LYS A 76 6.89 9.95 6.78
CA LYS A 76 6.55 11.29 6.28
C LYS A 76 7.50 11.83 5.22
N GLU A 77 8.80 11.53 5.32
CA GLU A 77 9.84 12.04 4.42
C GLU A 77 9.80 11.41 3.02
N PHE A 78 9.09 10.29 2.85
CA PHE A 78 8.90 9.64 1.55
C PHE A 78 7.71 10.19 0.77
N PHE A 79 6.79 10.92 1.41
CA PHE A 79 5.65 11.50 0.70
C PHE A 79 6.07 12.70 -0.15
N PRO A 80 5.39 12.95 -1.29
CA PRO A 80 5.60 14.15 -2.07
C PRO A 80 5.44 15.40 -1.20
N LYS A 81 6.39 16.33 -1.31
CA LYS A 81 6.30 17.63 -0.64
C LYS A 81 5.40 18.55 -1.49
N PRO A 82 4.56 19.39 -0.88
CA PRO A 82 3.83 20.42 -1.61
C PRO A 82 4.81 21.30 -2.39
N GLU A 83 4.46 21.64 -3.63
CA GLU A 83 5.15 22.69 -4.41
C GLU A 83 4.89 24.09 -3.85
#